data_AF-C7IX72-F1
#
_entry.id   AF-C7IX72-F1
#
_cell.length_a   1.000
_cell.length_b   1.000
_cell.length_c   1.000
_cell.angle_alpha   90.00
_cell.angle_beta   90.00
_cell.angle_gamma   90.00
#
_symmetry.space_group_name_H-M   'P 1'
#
loop_
_entity.id
_entity.type
_entity.pdbx_description
1 polymer ?
#
loop_
_entity_poly.entity_id
_entity_poly.type
_entity_poly.pdbx_seq_one_letter_code
_entity_poly.pdbx_strand_id
1 'polypeptide(L)'
;LIWNRYIEILDIDKILGNHMEESTELLLKVWTSTMRTVFSVLDEMRTQLNQKDHGTFSSLKVDYFSAIAKESVMKLLNYANAICIQVGPNDPSCRDTHASVKHFPSKMVNLLIMFQALEYAKMEILDLFLGQTKGPILMEIERLTNGLSAVFLVLLVELNGLLRSQHLVISNTGVHHVTQHIMGLMRLLVEQKDKVHMMLNDNPDKFGQVVTQLISSLEFMLDMNSRSLALQGQQLVFLLNNINFVLEQANNYTDLKLILGESWCLQRHVQLDQFLASYVEASWTPVMSSFIITRIPKILWPQQLFDKFNSRFEMTYNVQKTWKVTDPVIRQKLREKITQKVIPLYRMYLESYSDKKQKSARFNVEHLEARLLEIFEG
;
A
#
# COMPACT_ATOMS: atom_id res chain seq x y z
N LEU A 1 18.58 -25.72 44.30
CA LEU A 1 19.74 -25.30 43.48
C LEU A 1 19.40 -25.19 42.00
N ILE A 2 18.82 -26.19 41.34
CA ILE A 2 18.42 -26.10 39.91
C ILE A 2 17.34 -25.02 39.68
N TRP A 3 16.34 -24.93 40.56
CA TRP A 3 15.22 -24.00 40.43
C TRP A 3 15.58 -22.50 40.62
N ASN A 4 16.60 -22.17 41.44
CA ASN A 4 17.07 -20.78 41.58
C ASN A 4 17.70 -20.24 40.29
N ARG A 5 18.32 -21.11 39.47
CA ARG A 5 18.85 -20.69 38.15
C ARG A 5 17.75 -20.35 37.16
N TYR A 6 16.59 -21.02 37.22
CA TYR A 6 15.45 -20.70 36.34
C TYR A 6 14.77 -19.38 36.73
N ILE A 7 14.71 -19.06 38.03
CA ILE A 7 14.13 -17.80 38.51
C ILE A 7 15.00 -16.58 38.12
N GLU A 8 16.33 -16.70 38.12
CA GLU A 8 17.23 -15.65 37.62
C GLU A 8 17.19 -15.46 36.08
N ILE A 9 16.86 -16.51 35.32
CA ILE A 9 16.71 -16.46 33.85
C ILE A 9 15.38 -15.80 33.43
N LEU A 10 14.36 -15.84 34.30
CA LEU A 10 13.03 -15.31 34.07
C LEU A 10 12.82 -13.90 34.66
N ASP A 11 13.88 -13.11 34.83
CA ASP A 11 13.76 -11.70 35.25
C ASP A 11 13.17 -10.86 34.09
N ILE A 12 11.88 -11.09 33.83
CA ILE A 12 11.08 -10.46 32.77
C ILE A 12 11.10 -8.94 32.96
N ASP A 13 11.10 -8.47 34.20
CA ASP A 13 11.11 -7.04 34.51
C ASP A 13 12.44 -6.40 34.11
N LYS A 14 13.57 -7.05 34.40
CA LYS A 14 14.87 -6.58 33.92
C LYS A 14 15.00 -6.67 32.40
N ILE A 15 14.57 -7.78 31.79
CA ILE A 15 14.69 -7.97 30.34
C ILE A 15 13.84 -6.92 29.63
N LEU A 16 12.53 -6.88 29.87
CA LEU A 16 11.62 -6.00 29.14
C LEU A 16 11.75 -4.54 29.58
N GLY A 17 11.95 -4.28 30.88
CA GLY A 17 12.12 -2.94 31.42
C GLY A 17 13.26 -2.17 30.79
N ASN A 18 14.39 -2.83 30.51
CA ASN A 18 15.55 -2.20 29.85
C ASN A 18 15.29 -1.75 28.42
N HIS A 19 14.27 -2.31 27.75
CA HIS A 19 13.95 -2.01 26.35
C HIS A 19 12.72 -1.10 26.19
N MET A 20 12.06 -0.68 27.29
CA MET A 20 10.82 0.11 27.22
C MET A 20 11.00 1.51 26.58
N GLU A 21 12.23 2.03 26.54
CA GLU A 21 12.57 3.31 25.92
C GLU A 21 13.03 3.17 24.45
N GLU A 22 13.16 1.95 23.94
CA GLU A 22 13.59 1.69 22.57
C GLU A 22 12.44 1.81 21.55
N SER A 23 12.77 1.68 20.27
CA SER A 23 11.76 1.67 19.21
C SER A 23 10.72 0.55 19.42
N THR A 24 9.45 0.83 19.09
CA THR A 24 8.36 -0.15 19.19
C THR A 24 8.65 -1.46 18.46
N GLU A 25 9.32 -1.40 17.31
CA GLU A 25 9.70 -2.60 16.54
C GLU A 25 10.66 -3.50 17.33
N LEU A 26 11.69 -2.91 17.95
CA LEU A 26 12.65 -3.64 18.76
C LEU A 26 12.00 -4.19 20.02
N LEU A 27 11.20 -3.38 20.71
CA LEU A 27 10.45 -3.79 21.89
C LEU A 27 9.52 -4.98 21.59
N LEU A 28 8.83 -4.97 20.45
CA LEU A 28 7.98 -6.08 20.01
C LEU A 28 8.78 -7.35 19.73
N LYS A 29 9.95 -7.24 19.09
CA LYS A 29 10.84 -8.39 18.84
C LYS A 29 11.34 -9.00 20.13
N VAL A 30 11.79 -8.16 21.07
CA VAL A 30 12.25 -8.60 22.39
C VAL A 30 11.10 -9.26 23.15
N TRP A 31 9.94 -8.60 23.25
CA TRP A 31 8.77 -9.15 23.94
C TRP A 31 8.31 -10.50 23.37
N THR A 32 8.21 -10.62 22.04
CA THR A 32 7.82 -11.88 21.38
C THR A 32 8.83 -13.00 21.67
N SER A 33 10.12 -12.68 21.70
CA SER A 33 11.20 -13.64 21.96
C SER A 33 11.23 -14.07 23.42
N THR A 34 11.07 -13.12 24.35
CA THR A 34 10.96 -13.37 25.79
C THR A 34 9.75 -14.25 26.07
N MET A 35 8.58 -13.96 25.47
CA MET A 35 7.38 -14.77 25.61
C MET A 35 7.62 -16.24 25.23
N ARG A 36 8.21 -16.51 24.06
CA ARG A 36 8.53 -17.89 23.61
C ARG A 36 9.51 -18.59 24.56
N THR A 37 10.51 -17.86 25.03
CA THR A 37 11.52 -18.38 25.97
C THR A 37 10.88 -18.76 27.30
N VAL A 38 10.04 -17.90 27.85
CA VAL A 38 9.31 -18.14 29.11
C VAL A 38 8.41 -19.36 28.97
N PHE A 39 7.64 -19.50 27.89
CA PHE A 39 6.82 -20.68 27.66
C PHE A 39 7.65 -21.97 27.56
N SER A 40 8.76 -21.93 26.82
CA SER A 40 9.67 -23.09 26.69
C SER A 40 10.27 -23.51 28.03
N VAL A 41 10.66 -22.53 28.86
CA VAL A 41 11.17 -22.79 30.21
C VAL A 41 10.08 -23.38 31.10
N LEU A 42 8.87 -22.82 31.06
CA LEU A 42 7.75 -23.33 31.86
C LEU A 42 7.37 -24.75 31.46
N ASP A 43 7.42 -25.08 30.17
CA ASP A 43 7.17 -26.44 29.69
C ASP A 43 8.24 -27.43 30.17
N GLU A 44 9.52 -27.07 30.08
CA GLU A 44 10.62 -27.90 30.61
C GLU A 44 10.47 -28.08 32.14
N MET A 45 10.11 -27.02 32.87
CA MET A 45 9.85 -27.09 34.30
C MET A 45 8.71 -28.06 34.62
N ARG A 46 7.60 -28.01 33.86
CA ARG A 46 6.46 -28.94 33.98
C ARG A 46 6.91 -30.38 33.72
N THR A 47 7.67 -30.62 32.66
CA THR A 47 8.18 -31.94 32.28
C THR A 47 9.06 -32.53 33.39
N GLN A 48 10.00 -31.76 33.93
CA GLN A 48 10.87 -32.22 35.03
C GLN A 48 10.11 -32.51 36.33
N LEU A 49 9.07 -31.74 36.65
CA LEU A 49 8.22 -31.96 37.83
C LEU A 49 7.39 -33.24 37.70
N ASN A 50 6.95 -33.57 36.49
CA ASN A 50 6.14 -34.75 36.19
C ASN A 50 6.98 -36.05 36.12
N GLN A 51 8.26 -35.96 35.72
CA GLN A 51 9.16 -37.12 35.66
C GLN A 51 9.59 -37.64 37.03
N LYS A 52 9.56 -36.81 38.08
CA LYS A 52 10.03 -37.16 39.42
C LYS A 52 8.85 -37.54 40.31
N ASP A 53 8.82 -38.76 40.84
CA ASP A 53 7.91 -39.09 41.93
C ASP A 53 8.34 -38.34 43.20
N HIS A 54 7.43 -37.59 43.80
CA HIS A 54 7.73 -36.79 45.01
C HIS A 54 6.81 -37.17 46.19
N GLY A 55 6.21 -38.37 46.19
CA GLY A 55 5.42 -38.86 47.33
C GLY A 55 4.28 -37.93 47.71
N THR A 56 4.14 -37.56 48.99
CA THR A 56 3.08 -36.65 49.51
C THR A 56 3.07 -35.27 48.83
N PHE A 57 4.18 -34.84 48.23
CA PHE A 57 4.27 -33.57 47.52
C PHE A 57 3.60 -33.61 46.13
N SER A 58 3.28 -34.81 45.61
CA SER A 58 2.60 -35.01 44.32
C SER A 58 1.30 -34.22 44.17
N SER A 59 0.52 -34.06 45.24
CA SER A 59 -0.70 -33.25 45.22
C SER A 59 -0.44 -31.74 45.12
N LEU A 60 0.70 -31.24 45.65
CA LEU A 60 1.03 -29.81 45.70
C LEU A 60 1.83 -29.32 44.48
N LYS A 61 2.45 -30.22 43.71
CA LYS A 61 3.25 -29.85 42.52
C LYS A 61 2.47 -29.03 41.51
N VAL A 62 1.22 -29.44 41.26
CA VAL A 62 0.35 -28.82 40.26
C VAL A 62 0.01 -27.39 40.67
N ASP A 63 -0.34 -27.18 41.94
CA ASP A 63 -0.67 -25.86 42.48
C ASP A 63 0.56 -24.95 42.53
N TYR A 64 1.71 -25.47 42.94
CA TYR A 64 2.98 -24.73 42.98
C TYR A 64 3.43 -24.28 41.58
N PHE A 65 3.43 -25.20 40.61
CA PHE A 65 3.73 -24.88 39.22
C PHE A 65 2.76 -23.85 38.66
N SER A 66 1.46 -24.07 38.89
CA SER A 66 0.40 -23.17 38.42
C SER A 66 0.56 -21.75 38.97
N ALA A 67 0.98 -21.58 40.22
CA ALA A 67 1.23 -20.27 40.80
C ALA A 67 2.38 -19.53 40.11
N ILE A 68 3.53 -20.19 39.92
CA ILE A 68 4.72 -19.60 39.27
C ILE A 68 4.46 -19.29 37.81
N ALA A 69 3.85 -20.23 37.08
CA ALA A 69 3.54 -20.07 35.68
C ALA A 69 2.53 -18.92 35.50
N LYS A 70 1.49 -18.85 36.34
CA LYS A 70 0.50 -17.76 36.29
C LYS A 70 1.16 -16.41 36.50
N GLU A 71 2.01 -16.26 37.52
CA GLU A 71 2.68 -14.99 37.79
C GLU A 71 3.56 -14.56 36.60
N SER A 72 4.34 -15.49 36.05
CA SER A 72 5.23 -15.23 34.91
C SER A 72 4.45 -14.81 33.65
N VAL A 73 3.37 -15.52 33.33
CA VAL A 73 2.52 -15.21 32.17
C VAL A 73 1.79 -13.88 32.36
N MET A 74 1.25 -13.62 33.55
CA MET A 74 0.57 -12.34 33.82
C MET A 74 1.54 -11.15 33.70
N LYS A 75 2.82 -11.28 34.09
CA LYS A 75 3.83 -10.25 33.84
C LYS A 75 4.00 -9.97 32.34
N LEU A 76 4.14 -11.01 31.51
CA LEU A 76 4.24 -10.85 30.05
C LEU A 76 3.03 -10.13 29.45
N LEU A 77 1.82 -10.45 29.92
CA LEU A 77 0.58 -9.82 29.47
C LEU A 77 0.47 -8.35 29.90
N ASN A 78 0.96 -8.01 31.10
CA ASN A 78 1.03 -6.61 31.55
C ASN A 78 1.96 -5.76 30.66
N TYR A 79 3.11 -6.30 30.26
CA TYR A 79 3.97 -5.63 29.27
C TYR A 79 3.30 -5.50 27.91
N ALA A 80 2.57 -6.53 27.46
CA ALA A 80 1.79 -6.46 26.23
C ALA A 80 0.79 -5.29 26.28
N ASN A 81 0.07 -5.14 27.40
CA ASN A 81 -0.86 -4.03 27.62
C ASN A 81 -0.16 -2.66 27.52
N ALA A 82 1.02 -2.51 28.12
CA ALA A 82 1.81 -1.27 28.04
C ALA A 82 2.25 -0.96 26.60
N ILE A 83 2.68 -1.97 25.85
CA ILE A 83 3.07 -1.82 24.43
C ILE A 83 1.85 -1.45 23.58
N CYS A 84 0.68 -2.07 23.81
CA CYS A 84 -0.57 -1.73 23.11
C CYS A 84 -0.93 -0.24 23.27
N ILE A 85 -0.71 0.33 24.46
CA ILE A 85 -0.96 1.75 24.74
C ILE A 85 -0.03 2.64 23.90
N GLN A 86 1.24 2.25 23.72
CA GLN A 86 2.20 3.01 22.89
C GLN A 86 1.86 2.96 21.39
N VAL A 87 1.32 1.83 20.90
CA VAL A 87 0.93 1.66 19.48
C VAL A 87 -0.37 2.38 19.14
N GLY A 88 -1.19 2.73 20.15
CA GLY A 88 -2.50 3.33 19.99
C GLY A 88 -2.53 4.73 19.38
N PRO A 89 -3.74 5.26 19.12
CA PRO A 89 -3.95 6.54 18.41
C PRO A 89 -3.39 7.78 19.12
N ASN A 90 -3.04 7.67 20.42
CA ASN A 90 -2.45 8.77 21.20
C ASN A 90 -0.94 8.95 20.97
N ASP A 91 -0.33 8.17 20.08
CA ASP A 91 1.08 8.32 19.70
C ASP A 91 1.33 9.72 19.06
N PRO A 92 2.25 10.53 19.61
CA PRO A 92 2.61 11.86 19.10
C PRO A 92 3.00 11.89 17.62
N SER A 93 3.43 10.76 17.04
CA SER A 93 3.81 10.64 15.62
C SER A 93 2.67 10.93 14.63
N CYS A 94 1.41 10.92 15.08
CA CYS A 94 0.23 11.17 14.23
C CYS A 94 -0.13 12.66 14.02
N ARG A 95 0.60 13.62 14.62
CA ARG A 95 0.24 15.05 14.53
C ARG A 95 0.58 15.70 13.19
N ASP A 96 1.50 15.15 12.42
CA ASP A 96 1.89 15.69 11.11
C ASP A 96 1.19 14.97 9.95
N THR A 97 0.11 15.58 9.44
CA THR A 97 -0.72 15.05 8.34
C THR A 97 0.07 14.60 7.11
N HIS A 98 1.24 15.17 6.83
CA HIS A 98 2.09 14.79 5.68
C HIS A 98 2.94 13.53 5.92
N ALA A 99 3.37 13.27 7.17
CA ALA A 99 4.09 12.05 7.54
C ALA A 99 3.14 10.89 7.88
N SER A 100 1.90 11.21 8.26
CA SER A 100 0.92 10.27 8.81
C SER A 100 0.66 9.05 7.91
N VAL A 101 0.42 9.22 6.60
CA VAL A 101 0.12 8.09 5.68
C VAL A 101 1.25 7.05 5.65
N LYS A 102 2.51 7.50 5.83
CA LYS A 102 3.69 6.61 5.80
C LYS A 102 3.81 5.75 7.06
N HIS A 103 3.32 6.21 8.20
CA HIS A 103 3.43 5.50 9.48
C HIS A 103 2.31 4.46 9.70
N PHE A 104 1.16 4.60 9.04
CA PHE A 104 0.05 3.64 9.16
C PHE A 104 0.46 2.19 8.88
N PRO A 105 1.15 1.85 7.77
CA PRO A 105 1.57 0.47 7.52
C PRO A 105 2.41 -0.12 8.65
N SER A 106 3.36 0.65 9.20
CA SER A 106 4.20 0.19 10.31
C SER A 106 3.38 -0.10 11.58
N LYS A 107 2.41 0.76 11.91
CA LYS A 107 1.51 0.53 13.06
C LYS A 107 0.64 -0.70 12.86
N MET A 108 0.08 -0.88 11.66
CA MET A 108 -0.71 -2.07 11.31
C MET A 108 0.11 -3.36 11.43
N VAL A 109 1.35 -3.36 10.93
CA VAL A 109 2.28 -4.50 11.07
C VAL A 109 2.52 -4.82 12.54
N ASN A 110 2.79 -3.81 13.36
CA ASN A 110 3.03 -3.98 14.79
C ASN A 110 1.83 -4.62 15.50
N LEU A 111 0.61 -4.14 15.23
CA LEU A 111 -0.61 -4.73 15.78
C LEU A 111 -0.82 -6.19 15.34
N LEU A 112 -0.57 -6.50 14.07
CA LEU A 112 -0.66 -7.88 13.56
C LEU A 112 0.34 -8.83 14.23
N ILE A 113 1.57 -8.35 14.46
CA ILE A 113 2.61 -9.12 15.17
C ILE A 113 2.17 -9.39 16.62
N MET A 114 1.66 -8.38 17.32
CA MET A 114 1.16 -8.53 18.69
C MET A 114 -0.01 -9.51 18.77
N PHE A 115 -0.98 -9.36 17.88
CA PHE A 115 -2.14 -10.23 17.82
C PHE A 115 -1.72 -11.68 17.60
N GLN A 116 -0.78 -11.93 16.68
CA GLN A 116 -0.25 -13.26 16.43
C GLN A 116 0.48 -13.85 17.65
N ALA A 117 1.25 -13.05 18.38
CA ALA A 117 1.94 -13.50 19.57
C ALA A 117 0.96 -13.87 20.70
N LEU A 118 -0.13 -13.12 20.84
CA LEU A 118 -1.18 -13.43 21.82
C LEU A 118 -1.98 -14.69 21.45
N GLU A 119 -2.29 -14.91 20.17
CA GLU A 119 -2.93 -16.16 19.73
C GLU A 119 -2.01 -17.36 19.93
N TYR A 120 -0.70 -17.20 19.72
CA TYR A 120 0.29 -18.21 20.09
C TYR A 120 0.27 -18.49 21.61
N ALA A 121 0.33 -17.44 22.43
CA ALA A 121 0.29 -17.58 23.89
C ALA A 121 -0.99 -18.28 24.38
N LYS A 122 -2.14 -17.98 23.76
CA LYS A 122 -3.41 -18.64 24.05
C LYS A 122 -3.32 -20.15 23.88
N MET A 123 -2.73 -20.62 22.78
CA MET A 123 -2.55 -22.04 22.50
C MET A 123 -1.60 -22.69 23.51
N GLU A 124 -0.48 -22.04 23.83
CA GLU A 124 0.46 -22.52 24.85
C GLU A 124 -0.19 -22.61 26.24
N ILE A 125 -1.03 -21.64 26.63
CA ILE A 125 -1.71 -21.65 27.93
C ILE A 125 -2.75 -22.78 28.02
N LEU A 126 -3.45 -23.06 26.92
CA LEU A 126 -4.41 -24.17 26.86
C LEU A 126 -3.74 -25.52 27.09
N ASP A 127 -2.48 -25.67 26.67
CA ASP A 127 -1.68 -26.86 26.93
C ASP A 127 -1.05 -26.84 28.33
N LEU A 128 -0.45 -25.71 28.72
CA LEU A 128 0.39 -25.59 29.92
C LEU A 128 -0.41 -25.70 31.22
N PHE A 129 -1.62 -25.16 31.27
CA PHE A 129 -2.42 -25.06 32.49
C PHE A 129 -3.61 -26.02 32.51
N LEU A 130 -3.78 -26.71 33.64
CA LEU A 130 -4.96 -27.53 33.93
C LEU A 130 -5.89 -26.83 34.96
N GLY A 131 -7.18 -27.18 34.93
CA GLY A 131 -8.12 -26.76 35.96
C GLY A 131 -8.52 -25.27 35.92
N GLN A 132 -8.70 -24.65 37.09
CA GLN A 132 -9.28 -23.32 37.25
C GLN A 132 -8.28 -22.16 37.00
N THR A 133 -6.97 -22.44 36.97
CA THR A 133 -5.94 -21.40 36.80
C THR A 133 -5.92 -20.77 35.40
N LYS A 134 -6.38 -21.51 34.38
CA LYS A 134 -6.41 -21.04 32.97
C LYS A 134 -7.39 -19.89 32.74
N GLY A 135 -8.52 -19.88 33.45
CA GLY A 135 -9.64 -18.96 33.19
C GLY A 135 -9.23 -17.49 33.24
N PRO A 136 -8.62 -17.02 34.35
CA PRO A 136 -8.19 -15.63 34.46
C PRO A 136 -7.16 -15.20 33.42
N ILE A 137 -6.24 -16.09 33.02
CA ILE A 137 -5.18 -15.78 32.04
C ILE A 137 -5.79 -15.68 30.63
N LEU A 138 -6.66 -16.62 30.26
CA LEU A 138 -7.34 -16.60 28.97
C LEU A 138 -8.25 -15.38 28.83
N MET A 139 -8.92 -14.97 29.91
CA MET A 139 -9.72 -13.75 29.94
C MET A 139 -8.87 -12.49 29.67
N GLU A 140 -7.66 -12.43 30.24
CA GLU A 140 -6.75 -11.31 30.00
C GLU A 140 -6.22 -11.28 28.56
N ILE A 141 -5.90 -12.45 27.98
CA ILE A 141 -5.53 -12.54 26.56
C ILE A 141 -6.68 -12.08 25.67
N GLU A 142 -7.90 -12.55 25.93
CA GLU A 142 -9.08 -12.16 25.16
C GLU A 142 -9.35 -10.65 25.27
N ARG A 143 -9.16 -10.07 26.47
CA ARG A 143 -9.24 -8.61 26.67
C ARG A 143 -8.24 -7.86 25.79
N LEU A 144 -6.99 -8.34 25.73
CA LEU A 144 -5.93 -7.72 24.94
C LEU A 144 -6.15 -7.89 23.43
N THR A 145 -6.53 -9.08 22.96
CA THR A 145 -6.81 -9.32 21.53
C THR A 145 -8.01 -8.53 21.04
N ASN A 146 -9.07 -8.40 21.85
CA ASN A 146 -10.22 -7.54 21.56
C ASN A 146 -9.80 -6.06 21.51
N GLY A 147 -8.95 -5.61 22.45
CA GLY A 147 -8.40 -4.26 22.45
C GLY A 147 -7.58 -3.95 21.19
N LEU A 148 -6.69 -4.86 20.79
CA LEU A 148 -5.89 -4.74 19.56
C LEU A 148 -6.78 -4.68 18.31
N SER A 149 -7.83 -5.50 18.26
CA SER A 149 -8.80 -5.52 17.16
C SER A 149 -9.55 -4.20 17.05
N ALA A 150 -9.95 -3.62 18.18
CA ALA A 150 -10.58 -2.30 18.22
C ALA A 150 -9.64 -1.18 17.72
N VAL A 151 -8.37 -1.18 18.15
CA VAL A 151 -7.37 -0.21 17.68
C VAL A 151 -7.11 -0.36 16.19
N PHE A 152 -7.00 -1.60 15.70
CA PHE A 152 -6.80 -1.89 14.28
C PHE A 152 -7.94 -1.34 13.41
N LEU A 153 -9.19 -1.54 13.84
CA LEU A 153 -10.37 -0.96 13.20
C LEU A 153 -10.33 0.57 13.17
N VAL A 154 -9.98 1.22 14.28
CA VAL A 154 -9.84 2.68 14.34
C VAL A 154 -8.79 3.16 13.33
N LEU A 155 -7.62 2.51 13.27
CA LEU A 155 -6.58 2.89 12.31
C LEU A 155 -7.03 2.71 10.86
N LEU A 156 -7.85 1.70 10.54
CA LEU A 156 -8.40 1.52 9.19
C LEU A 156 -9.37 2.65 8.80
N VAL A 157 -10.18 3.10 9.76
CA VAL A 157 -11.10 4.23 9.58
C VAL A 157 -10.34 5.54 9.43
N GLU A 158 -9.35 5.79 10.28
CA GLU A 158 -8.49 6.97 10.21
C GLU A 158 -7.71 7.03 8.90
N LEU A 159 -7.13 5.91 8.46
CA LEU A 159 -6.44 5.85 7.18
C LEU A 159 -7.38 6.19 6.02
N ASN A 160 -8.60 5.65 5.99
CA ASN A 160 -9.60 5.99 4.99
C ASN A 160 -9.91 7.50 4.97
N GLY A 161 -10.10 8.11 6.15
CA GLY A 161 -10.35 9.54 6.28
C GLY A 161 -9.17 10.39 5.81
N LEU A 162 -7.95 9.98 6.17
CA LEU A 162 -6.72 10.66 5.80
C LEU A 162 -6.48 10.60 4.29
N LEU A 163 -6.64 9.42 3.66
CA LEU A 163 -6.50 9.28 2.20
C LEU A 163 -7.41 10.26 1.47
N ARG A 164 -8.66 10.44 1.92
CA ARG A 164 -9.62 11.35 1.26
C ARG A 164 -9.32 12.83 1.46
N SER A 165 -8.59 13.21 2.51
CA SER A 165 -8.26 14.61 2.82
C SER A 165 -6.82 14.99 2.46
N GLN A 166 -5.99 14.02 2.09
CA GLN A 166 -4.57 14.24 1.83
C GLN A 166 -4.35 15.10 0.58
N HIS A 167 -3.49 16.11 0.73
CA HIS A 167 -2.92 16.86 -0.39
C HIS A 167 -1.56 16.28 -0.77
N LEU A 168 -1.35 16.06 -2.07
CA LEU A 168 -0.15 15.45 -2.62
C LEU A 168 0.76 16.51 -3.25
N VAL A 169 2.06 16.39 -3.01
CA VAL A 169 3.09 17.15 -3.74
C VAL A 169 3.50 16.34 -4.96
N ILE A 170 2.97 16.71 -6.13
CA ILE A 170 3.20 16.00 -7.38
C ILE A 170 4.40 16.63 -8.12
N SER A 171 5.57 16.00 -8.03
CA SER A 171 6.81 16.47 -8.66
C SER A 171 6.97 16.02 -10.13
N ASN A 172 6.33 14.92 -10.51
CA ASN A 172 6.29 14.40 -11.88
C ASN A 172 5.01 13.60 -12.12
N THR A 173 4.77 13.17 -13.36
CA THR A 173 3.54 12.45 -13.73
C THR A 173 3.58 10.95 -13.43
N GLY A 174 4.70 10.39 -12.95
CA GLY A 174 4.88 8.97 -12.69
C GLY A 174 4.00 8.42 -11.55
N VAL A 175 4.22 7.16 -11.20
CA VAL A 175 3.52 6.54 -10.06
C VAL A 175 3.92 7.28 -8.78
N HIS A 176 2.93 7.78 -8.05
CA HIS A 176 3.15 8.50 -6.81
C HIS A 176 3.52 7.55 -5.67
N HIS A 177 4.43 7.98 -4.78
CA HIS A 177 4.91 7.15 -3.68
C HIS A 177 3.76 6.70 -2.75
N VAL A 178 2.78 7.56 -2.48
CA VAL A 178 1.59 7.18 -1.67
C VAL A 178 0.84 6.01 -2.30
N THR A 179 0.67 5.99 -3.63
CA THR A 179 0.05 4.87 -4.35
C THR A 179 0.81 3.56 -4.09
N GLN A 180 2.15 3.61 -4.16
CA GLN A 180 2.99 2.44 -3.86
C GLN A 180 2.86 1.98 -2.41
N HIS A 181 2.87 2.91 -1.45
CA HIS A 181 2.76 2.58 -0.03
C HIS A 181 1.41 1.96 0.31
N ILE A 182 0.31 2.52 -0.21
CA ILE A 182 -1.03 1.99 0.05
C ILE A 182 -1.23 0.64 -0.61
N MET A 183 -0.77 0.44 -1.85
CA MET A 183 -0.83 -0.89 -2.48
C MET A 183 0.06 -1.91 -1.77
N GLY A 184 1.21 -1.50 -1.22
CA GLY A 184 2.03 -2.34 -0.35
C GLY A 184 1.29 -2.75 0.93
N LEU A 185 0.53 -1.84 1.53
CA LEU A 185 -0.34 -2.16 2.67
C LEU A 185 -1.48 -3.10 2.27
N MET A 186 -2.16 -2.87 1.13
CA MET A 186 -3.22 -3.76 0.65
C MET A 186 -2.71 -5.19 0.47
N ARG A 187 -1.51 -5.33 -0.12
CA ARG A 187 -0.82 -6.60 -0.24
C ARG A 187 -0.60 -7.26 1.13
N LEU A 188 -0.02 -6.54 2.08
CA LEU A 188 0.23 -7.07 3.43
C LEU A 188 -1.07 -7.56 4.11
N LEU A 189 -2.14 -6.76 4.03
CA LEU A 189 -3.42 -7.11 4.63
C LEU A 189 -3.98 -8.40 4.02
N VAL A 190 -3.86 -8.55 2.71
CA VAL A 190 -4.31 -9.75 1.97
C VAL A 190 -3.43 -10.96 2.29
N GLU A 191 -2.10 -10.80 2.36
CA GLU A 191 -1.16 -11.87 2.76
C GLU A 191 -1.41 -12.36 4.20
N GLN A 192 -1.97 -11.50 5.06
CA GLN A 192 -2.33 -11.81 6.44
C GLN A 192 -3.85 -12.01 6.65
N LYS A 193 -4.59 -12.36 5.59
CA LYS A 193 -6.07 -12.38 5.59
C LYS A 193 -6.69 -13.11 6.78
N ASP A 194 -6.18 -14.29 7.16
CA ASP A 194 -6.77 -15.08 8.25
C ASP A 194 -6.71 -14.32 9.58
N LYS A 195 -5.59 -13.66 9.86
CA LYS A 195 -5.41 -12.85 11.08
C LYS A 195 -6.27 -11.61 11.04
N VAL A 196 -6.32 -10.94 9.88
CA VAL A 196 -7.16 -9.76 9.70
C VAL A 196 -8.64 -10.12 9.84
N HIS A 197 -9.08 -11.27 9.33
CA HIS A 197 -10.43 -11.77 9.53
C HIS A 197 -10.77 -11.94 11.01
N MET A 198 -9.88 -12.58 11.79
CA MET A 198 -10.07 -12.71 13.24
C MET A 198 -10.18 -11.34 13.92
N MET A 199 -9.29 -10.39 13.58
CA MET A 199 -9.34 -9.02 14.11
C MET A 199 -10.59 -8.23 13.68
N LEU A 200 -11.28 -8.66 12.62
CA LEU A 200 -12.52 -8.07 12.11
C LEU A 200 -13.77 -8.84 12.55
N ASN A 201 -13.67 -9.60 13.66
CA ASN A 201 -14.72 -10.45 14.23
C ASN A 201 -15.17 -11.56 13.27
N ASP A 202 -14.21 -12.21 12.61
CA ASP A 202 -14.41 -13.33 11.66
C ASP A 202 -15.42 -13.06 10.55
N ASN A 203 -15.59 -11.78 10.18
CA ASN A 203 -16.53 -11.39 9.15
C ASN A 203 -15.80 -11.16 7.81
N PRO A 204 -15.88 -12.12 6.85
CA PRO A 204 -15.18 -12.00 5.58
C PRO A 204 -15.67 -10.82 4.73
N ASP A 205 -16.97 -10.49 4.81
CA ASP A 205 -17.55 -9.37 4.08
C ASP A 205 -16.95 -8.04 4.54
N LYS A 206 -16.70 -7.87 5.85
CA LYS A 206 -16.05 -6.67 6.39
C LYS A 206 -14.64 -6.49 5.84
N PHE A 207 -13.86 -7.56 5.72
CA PHE A 207 -12.50 -7.46 5.19
C PHE A 207 -12.52 -7.00 3.73
N GLY A 208 -13.36 -7.62 2.89
CA GLY A 208 -13.51 -7.23 1.49
C GLY A 208 -13.98 -5.78 1.32
N GLN A 209 -14.93 -5.35 2.17
CA GLN A 209 -15.41 -3.96 2.21
C GLN A 209 -14.29 -2.98 2.57
N VAL A 210 -13.47 -3.28 3.58
CA VAL A 210 -12.35 -2.43 4.00
C VAL A 210 -11.32 -2.25 2.88
N VAL A 211 -10.91 -3.35 2.25
CA VAL A 211 -9.96 -3.33 1.12
C VAL A 211 -10.51 -2.50 -0.03
N THR A 212 -11.77 -2.73 -0.41
CA THR A 212 -12.43 -2.00 -1.50
C THR A 212 -12.56 -0.52 -1.18
N GLN A 213 -12.88 -0.17 0.07
CA GLN A 213 -13.03 1.22 0.52
C GLN A 213 -11.69 1.96 0.54
N LEU A 214 -10.60 1.32 0.96
CA LEU A 214 -9.26 1.91 0.95
C LEU A 214 -8.76 2.16 -0.47
N ILE A 215 -8.97 1.21 -1.39
CA ILE A 215 -8.63 1.39 -2.81
C ILE A 215 -9.47 2.52 -3.42
N SER A 216 -10.77 2.56 -3.14
CA SER A 216 -11.63 3.65 -3.62
C SER A 216 -11.23 5.02 -3.06
N SER A 217 -10.78 5.07 -1.80
CA SER A 217 -10.28 6.31 -1.17
C SER A 217 -8.94 6.75 -1.77
N LEU A 218 -8.06 5.81 -2.12
CA LEU A 218 -6.83 6.09 -2.87
C LEU A 218 -7.14 6.66 -4.26
N GLU A 219 -8.03 6.03 -5.02
CA GLU A 219 -8.41 6.52 -6.36
C GLU A 219 -9.05 7.91 -6.29
N PHE A 220 -9.92 8.16 -5.30
CA PHE A 220 -10.52 9.47 -5.07
C PHE A 220 -9.46 10.54 -4.77
N MET A 221 -8.51 10.24 -3.89
CA MET A 221 -7.40 11.15 -3.58
C MET A 221 -6.59 11.49 -4.84
N LEU A 222 -6.30 10.50 -5.67
CA LEU A 222 -5.54 10.69 -6.91
C LEU A 222 -6.31 11.57 -7.89
N ASP A 223 -7.61 11.34 -8.08
CA ASP A 223 -8.47 12.20 -8.91
C ASP A 223 -8.47 13.64 -8.42
N MET A 224 -8.73 13.85 -7.12
CA MET A 224 -8.78 15.18 -6.53
C MET A 224 -7.46 15.93 -6.65
N ASN A 225 -6.33 15.27 -6.35
CA ASN A 225 -5.02 15.90 -6.40
C ASN A 225 -4.52 16.10 -7.83
N SER A 226 -4.95 15.28 -8.79
CA SER A 226 -4.58 15.48 -10.21
C SER A 226 -4.99 16.86 -10.71
N ARG A 227 -6.11 17.41 -10.21
CA ARG A 227 -6.66 18.72 -10.61
C ARG A 227 -5.75 19.90 -10.26
N SER A 228 -4.76 19.71 -9.38
CA SER A 228 -3.74 20.71 -9.06
C SER A 228 -2.69 20.87 -10.17
N LEU A 229 -2.59 19.91 -11.10
CA LEU A 229 -1.66 19.97 -12.23
C LEU A 229 -2.16 20.95 -13.29
N ALA A 230 -1.23 21.76 -13.81
CA ALA A 230 -1.55 22.91 -14.65
C ALA A 230 -2.18 22.55 -16.02
N LEU A 231 -1.79 21.41 -16.58
CA LEU A 231 -2.21 21.00 -17.93
C LEU A 231 -3.11 19.77 -17.85
N GLN A 232 -4.26 19.79 -18.53
CA GLN A 232 -5.19 18.65 -18.56
C GLN A 232 -4.51 17.34 -19.01
N GLY A 233 -3.59 17.42 -19.99
CA GLY A 233 -2.79 16.27 -20.39
C GLY A 233 -1.93 15.70 -19.26
N GLN A 234 -1.39 16.56 -18.39
CA GLN A 234 -0.59 16.15 -17.24
C GLN A 234 -1.45 15.46 -16.18
N GLN A 235 -2.67 15.96 -15.94
CA GLN A 235 -3.67 15.35 -15.07
C GLN A 235 -3.98 13.92 -15.52
N LEU A 236 -4.26 13.76 -16.82
CA LEU A 236 -4.60 12.46 -17.41
C LEU A 236 -3.42 11.47 -17.38
N VAL A 237 -2.19 11.91 -17.66
CA VAL A 237 -1.01 11.04 -17.57
C VAL A 237 -0.72 10.62 -16.12
N PHE A 238 -0.89 11.53 -15.16
CA PHE A 238 -0.77 11.20 -13.74
C PHE A 238 -1.78 10.14 -13.31
N LEU A 239 -3.06 10.30 -13.67
CA LEU A 239 -4.09 9.31 -13.38
C LEU A 239 -3.83 7.98 -14.09
N LEU A 240 -3.44 8.02 -15.37
CA LEU A 240 -3.12 6.83 -16.14
C LEU A 240 -2.01 6.01 -15.48
N ASN A 241 -0.92 6.64 -15.03
CA ASN A 241 0.17 5.94 -14.36
C ASN A 241 -0.28 5.30 -13.04
N ASN A 242 -1.00 6.05 -12.20
CA ASN A 242 -1.36 5.58 -10.87
C ASN A 242 -2.47 4.52 -10.90
N ILE A 243 -3.51 4.71 -11.73
CA ILE A 243 -4.59 3.72 -11.87
C ILE A 243 -4.07 2.44 -12.55
N ASN A 244 -3.20 2.55 -13.56
CA ASN A 244 -2.57 1.37 -14.17
C ASN A 244 -1.74 0.60 -13.13
N PHE A 245 -0.96 1.32 -12.30
CA PHE A 245 -0.21 0.68 -11.22
C PHE A 245 -1.11 -0.05 -10.22
N VAL A 246 -2.21 0.56 -9.78
CA VAL A 246 -3.18 -0.07 -8.87
C VAL A 246 -3.79 -1.33 -9.51
N LEU A 247 -4.18 -1.27 -10.79
CA LEU A 247 -4.72 -2.40 -11.53
C LEU A 247 -3.70 -3.55 -11.68
N GLU A 248 -2.46 -3.24 -12.04
CA GLU A 248 -1.38 -4.23 -12.14
C GLU A 248 -1.10 -4.89 -10.79
N GLN A 249 -1.03 -4.10 -9.71
CA GLN A 249 -0.89 -4.66 -8.36
C GLN A 249 -2.08 -5.57 -8.01
N ALA A 250 -3.32 -5.16 -8.29
CA ALA A 250 -4.49 -6.01 -8.06
C ALA A 250 -4.44 -7.32 -8.86
N ASN A 251 -4.00 -7.28 -10.12
CA ASN A 251 -3.88 -8.47 -10.97
C ASN A 251 -2.78 -9.43 -10.51
N ASN A 252 -1.70 -8.92 -9.90
CA ASN A 252 -0.58 -9.72 -9.44
C ASN A 252 -0.88 -10.50 -8.14
N TYR A 253 -1.90 -10.13 -7.37
CA TYR A 253 -2.28 -10.82 -6.14
C TYR A 253 -3.68 -11.45 -6.27
N THR A 254 -3.73 -12.78 -6.37
CA THR A 254 -4.96 -13.54 -6.63
C THR A 254 -6.07 -13.21 -5.63
N ASP A 255 -5.77 -13.18 -4.34
CA ASP A 255 -6.76 -12.88 -3.30
C ASP A 255 -7.27 -11.42 -3.39
N LEU A 256 -6.42 -10.46 -3.74
CA LEU A 256 -6.83 -9.07 -3.95
C LEU A 256 -7.76 -8.95 -5.16
N LYS A 257 -7.42 -9.63 -6.26
CA LYS A 257 -8.27 -9.72 -7.45
C LYS A 257 -9.62 -10.35 -7.14
N LEU A 258 -9.66 -11.39 -6.31
CA LEU A 258 -10.90 -12.03 -5.89
C LEU A 258 -11.77 -11.10 -5.04
N ILE A 259 -11.18 -10.36 -4.11
CA ILE A 259 -11.89 -9.38 -3.27
C ILE A 259 -12.51 -8.26 -4.10
N LEU A 260 -11.74 -7.70 -5.04
CA LEU A 260 -12.21 -6.59 -5.88
C LEU A 260 -13.19 -7.05 -6.96
N GLY A 261 -13.03 -8.29 -7.43
CA GLY A 261 -13.87 -8.89 -8.45
C GLY A 261 -13.50 -8.50 -9.88
N GLU A 262 -13.96 -9.33 -10.82
CA GLU A 262 -13.69 -9.15 -12.26
C GLU A 262 -14.33 -7.86 -12.82
N SER A 263 -15.52 -7.49 -12.33
CA SER A 263 -16.22 -6.27 -12.74
C SER A 263 -15.41 -5.01 -12.43
N TRP A 264 -14.75 -4.96 -11.28
CA TRP A 264 -13.85 -3.86 -10.91
C TRP A 264 -12.67 -3.76 -11.88
N CYS A 265 -12.04 -4.90 -12.21
CA CYS A 265 -10.92 -4.95 -13.15
C CYS A 265 -11.32 -4.45 -14.55
N LEU A 266 -12.46 -4.92 -15.06
CA LEU A 266 -13.01 -4.48 -16.35
C LEU A 266 -13.31 -2.98 -16.37
N GLN A 267 -13.91 -2.44 -15.29
CA GLN A 267 -14.16 -1.00 -15.17
C GLN A 267 -12.86 -0.19 -15.24
N ARG A 268 -11.77 -0.64 -14.58
CA ARG A 268 -10.50 0.08 -14.61
C ARG A 268 -9.83 -0.02 -15.98
N HIS A 269 -9.93 -1.15 -16.68
CA HIS A 269 -9.48 -1.24 -18.06
C HIS A 269 -10.19 -0.23 -18.97
N VAL A 270 -11.53 -0.15 -18.88
CA VAL A 270 -12.32 0.84 -19.64
C VAL A 270 -11.92 2.27 -19.27
N GLN A 271 -11.71 2.56 -17.99
CA GLN A 271 -11.28 3.86 -17.51
C GLN A 271 -9.89 4.25 -18.05
N LEU A 272 -8.94 3.31 -18.10
CA LEU A 272 -7.61 3.54 -18.68
C LEU A 272 -7.70 3.85 -20.17
N ASP A 273 -8.54 3.13 -20.92
CA ASP A 273 -8.78 3.42 -22.35
C ASP A 273 -9.41 4.80 -22.56
N GLN A 274 -10.33 5.21 -21.67
CA GLN A 274 -10.91 6.56 -21.67
C GLN A 274 -9.86 7.64 -21.37
N PHE A 275 -8.95 7.42 -20.41
CA PHE A 275 -7.85 8.35 -20.14
C PHE A 275 -6.92 8.47 -21.35
N LEU A 276 -6.56 7.36 -22.00
CA LEU A 276 -5.74 7.37 -23.22
C LEU A 276 -6.41 8.20 -24.32
N ALA A 277 -7.69 7.96 -24.60
CA ALA A 277 -8.43 8.69 -25.63
C ALA A 277 -8.56 10.18 -25.29
N SER A 278 -8.95 10.50 -24.05
CA SER A 278 -9.12 11.88 -23.57
C SER A 278 -7.80 12.65 -23.59
N TYR A 279 -6.69 11.97 -23.29
CA TYR A 279 -5.37 12.58 -23.32
C TYR A 279 -4.99 12.99 -24.74
N VAL A 280 -5.17 12.09 -25.70
CA VAL A 280 -4.87 12.34 -27.12
C VAL A 280 -5.73 13.49 -27.63
N GLU A 281 -7.00 13.53 -27.24
CA GLU A 281 -7.91 14.59 -27.64
C GLU A 281 -7.51 15.95 -27.04
N ALA A 282 -7.34 16.02 -25.72
CA ALA A 282 -7.00 17.26 -25.02
C ALA A 282 -5.62 17.82 -25.44
N SER A 283 -4.65 16.95 -25.67
CA SER A 283 -3.25 17.38 -25.90
C SER A 283 -2.87 17.53 -27.36
N TRP A 284 -3.45 16.71 -28.26
CA TRP A 284 -3.01 16.63 -29.65
C TRP A 284 -4.03 17.16 -30.66
N THR A 285 -5.33 17.25 -30.34
CA THR A 285 -6.27 17.97 -31.23
C THR A 285 -5.91 19.45 -31.41
N PRO A 286 -5.47 20.20 -30.38
CA PRO A 286 -5.01 21.58 -30.57
C PRO A 286 -3.79 21.69 -31.50
N VAL A 287 -2.89 20.71 -31.49
CA VAL A 287 -1.75 20.65 -32.42
C VAL A 287 -2.25 20.48 -33.86
N MET A 288 -3.25 19.61 -34.05
CA MET A 288 -3.84 19.32 -35.37
C MET A 288 -4.86 20.36 -35.84
N SER A 289 -5.23 21.33 -34.99
CA SER A 289 -6.29 22.29 -35.30
C SER A 289 -5.97 23.18 -36.52
N SER A 290 -4.69 23.37 -36.84
CA SER A 290 -4.25 24.07 -38.06
C SER A 290 -4.72 23.36 -39.33
N PHE A 291 -4.93 22.05 -39.28
CA PHE A 291 -5.35 21.24 -40.43
C PHE A 291 -6.86 21.00 -40.47
N ILE A 292 -7.52 20.92 -39.31
CA ILE A 292 -8.95 20.57 -39.20
C ILE A 292 -9.86 21.75 -39.59
N ILE A 293 -9.46 22.98 -39.29
CA ILE A 293 -10.32 24.16 -39.44
C ILE A 293 -10.48 24.59 -40.91
N THR A 294 -9.61 24.13 -41.81
CA THR A 294 -9.42 24.88 -43.05
C THR A 294 -10.59 24.77 -44.01
N ARG A 295 -11.36 23.66 -44.10
CA ARG A 295 -12.39 23.44 -45.17
C ARG A 295 -11.94 23.87 -46.59
N ILE A 296 -10.64 24.08 -46.76
CA ILE A 296 -10.00 24.64 -47.95
C ILE A 296 -9.51 23.42 -48.74
N PRO A 297 -9.78 23.38 -50.05
CA PRO A 297 -9.22 22.35 -50.93
C PRO A 297 -7.71 22.22 -50.71
N LYS A 298 -7.21 20.99 -50.56
CA LYS A 298 -5.82 20.69 -50.15
C LYS A 298 -4.74 21.42 -50.95
N ILE A 299 -5.00 21.73 -52.22
CA ILE A 299 -4.13 22.47 -53.15
C ILE A 299 -3.91 23.93 -52.71
N LEU A 300 -4.81 24.48 -51.90
CA LEU A 300 -4.83 25.89 -51.49
C LEU A 300 -4.34 26.11 -50.05
N TRP A 301 -3.70 25.12 -49.42
CA TRP A 301 -3.22 25.25 -48.05
C TRP A 301 -2.03 26.23 -47.93
N PRO A 302 -2.16 27.34 -47.18
CA PRO A 302 -1.08 28.30 -47.04
C PRO A 302 0.03 27.81 -46.11
N GLN A 303 1.25 28.28 -46.37
CA GLN A 303 2.46 27.97 -45.58
C GLN A 303 2.34 28.35 -44.10
N GLN A 304 1.56 29.39 -43.78
CA GLN A 304 1.31 29.81 -42.39
C GLN A 304 0.68 28.71 -41.52
N LEU A 305 -0.06 27.76 -42.11
CA LEU A 305 -0.60 26.62 -41.37
C LEU A 305 0.51 25.67 -40.91
N PHE A 306 1.53 25.51 -41.74
CA PHE A 306 2.71 24.69 -41.45
C PHE A 306 3.53 25.29 -40.31
N ASP A 307 3.78 26.59 -40.36
CA ASP A 307 4.50 27.29 -39.30
C ASP A 307 3.74 27.22 -37.96
N LYS A 308 2.40 27.34 -38.01
CA LYS A 308 1.53 27.20 -36.84
C LYS A 308 1.53 25.78 -36.29
N PHE A 309 1.48 24.76 -37.15
CA PHE A 309 1.62 23.36 -36.73
C PHE A 309 2.99 23.11 -36.09
N ASN A 310 4.08 23.47 -36.77
CA ASN A 310 5.44 23.25 -36.27
C ASN A 310 5.67 23.89 -34.91
N SER A 311 5.19 25.12 -34.74
CA SER A 311 5.26 25.83 -33.45
C SER A 311 4.51 25.09 -32.35
N ARG A 312 3.27 24.67 -32.60
CA ARG A 312 2.46 23.92 -31.62
C ARG A 312 3.02 22.54 -31.34
N PHE A 313 3.48 21.83 -32.36
CA PHE A 313 4.12 20.54 -32.22
C PHE A 313 5.36 20.65 -31.35
N GLU A 314 6.25 21.59 -31.63
CA GLU A 314 7.47 21.82 -30.82
C GLU A 314 7.14 22.16 -29.37
N MET A 315 6.16 23.05 -29.13
CA MET A 315 5.74 23.38 -27.77
C MET A 315 5.23 22.14 -27.03
N THR A 316 4.30 21.39 -27.64
CA THR A 316 3.73 20.18 -27.04
C THR A 316 4.79 19.11 -26.81
N TYR A 317 5.65 18.84 -27.80
CA TYR A 317 6.74 17.86 -27.70
C TYR A 317 7.72 18.23 -26.58
N ASN A 318 8.19 19.49 -26.52
CA ASN A 318 9.17 19.91 -25.52
C ASN A 318 8.62 19.87 -24.09
N VAL A 319 7.31 20.06 -23.91
CA VAL A 319 6.66 19.87 -22.61
C VAL A 319 6.50 18.38 -22.30
N GLN A 320 6.00 17.58 -23.24
CA GLN A 320 5.63 16.19 -22.96
C GLN A 320 6.81 15.22 -22.91
N LYS A 321 7.96 15.58 -23.50
CA LYS A 321 9.20 14.80 -23.33
C LYS A 321 9.71 14.81 -21.88
N THR A 322 9.32 15.79 -21.06
CA THR A 322 9.68 15.85 -19.63
C THR A 322 8.68 15.12 -18.74
N TRP A 323 7.59 14.62 -19.31
CA TRP A 323 6.62 13.82 -18.56
C TRP A 323 7.09 12.37 -18.55
N LYS A 324 6.66 11.63 -17.53
CA LYS A 324 6.96 10.21 -17.36
C LYS A 324 5.71 9.38 -17.54
N VAL A 325 5.76 8.36 -18.38
CA VAL A 325 4.80 7.24 -18.37
C VAL A 325 5.54 5.99 -17.90
N THR A 326 5.21 5.53 -16.70
CA THR A 326 6.02 4.53 -15.99
C THR A 326 5.97 3.18 -16.70
N ASP A 327 4.77 2.73 -17.07
CA ASP A 327 4.56 1.46 -17.75
C ASP A 327 4.94 1.54 -19.24
N PRO A 328 5.85 0.68 -19.74
CA PRO A 328 6.32 0.74 -21.12
C PRO A 328 5.24 0.37 -22.14
N VAL A 329 4.29 -0.50 -21.80
CA VAL A 329 3.19 -0.91 -22.70
C VAL A 329 2.21 0.25 -22.86
N ILE A 330 1.85 0.92 -21.76
CA ILE A 330 1.00 2.11 -21.80
C ILE A 330 1.69 3.26 -22.55
N ARG A 331 3.00 3.45 -22.31
CA ARG A 331 3.82 4.45 -23.02
C ARG A 331 3.79 4.21 -24.52
N GLN A 332 3.99 2.97 -24.95
CA GLN A 332 3.96 2.59 -26.35
C GLN A 332 2.57 2.82 -26.97
N LYS A 333 1.49 2.41 -26.29
CA LYS A 333 0.10 2.65 -26.74
C LYS A 333 -0.20 4.14 -26.93
N LEU A 334 0.28 5.00 -26.02
CA LEU A 334 0.15 6.46 -26.16
C LEU A 334 0.88 6.96 -27.42
N ARG A 335 2.15 6.59 -27.59
CA ARG A 335 2.96 6.99 -28.75
C ARG A 335 2.32 6.55 -30.06
N GLU A 336 1.80 5.33 -30.12
CA GLU A 336 1.09 4.81 -31.30
C GLU A 336 -0.17 5.62 -31.61
N LYS A 337 -1.04 5.87 -30.63
CA LYS A 337 -2.26 6.67 -30.83
C LYS A 337 -1.95 8.10 -31.28
N ILE A 338 -0.89 8.71 -30.74
CA ILE A 338 -0.43 10.04 -31.14
C ILE A 338 0.09 10.01 -32.58
N THR A 339 0.93 9.03 -32.90
CA THR A 339 1.49 8.83 -34.24
C THR A 339 0.38 8.64 -35.28
N GLN A 340 -0.61 7.80 -34.99
CA GLN A 340 -1.79 7.59 -35.83
C GLN A 340 -2.62 8.86 -36.03
N LYS A 341 -2.63 9.79 -35.05
CA LYS A 341 -3.35 11.07 -35.17
C LYS A 341 -2.55 12.12 -35.95
N VAL A 342 -1.22 12.18 -35.75
CA VAL A 342 -0.36 13.24 -36.28
C VAL A 342 0.16 12.92 -37.68
N ILE A 343 0.72 11.74 -37.87
CA ILE A 343 1.50 11.41 -39.07
C ILE A 343 0.66 11.37 -40.36
N PRO A 344 -0.52 10.74 -40.40
CA PRO A 344 -1.29 10.68 -41.64
C PRO A 344 -1.65 12.07 -42.19
N LEU A 345 -2.09 12.97 -41.32
CA LEU A 345 -2.43 14.35 -41.70
C LEU A 345 -1.20 15.15 -42.11
N TYR A 346 -0.07 14.95 -41.44
CA TYR A 346 1.19 15.61 -41.81
C TYR A 346 1.73 15.12 -43.15
N ARG A 347 1.69 13.80 -43.42
CA ARG A 347 2.13 13.20 -44.68
C ARG A 347 1.29 13.70 -45.86
N MET A 348 -0.03 13.65 -45.70
CA MET A 348 -0.97 14.20 -46.69
C MET A 348 -0.72 15.69 -46.98
N TYR A 349 -0.23 16.44 -45.99
CA TYR A 349 0.12 17.86 -46.14
C TYR A 349 1.45 18.03 -46.91
N LEU A 350 2.48 17.25 -46.61
CA LEU A 350 3.75 17.33 -47.33
C LEU A 350 3.59 17.00 -48.83
N GLU A 351 2.74 16.04 -49.15
CA GLU A 351 2.44 15.62 -50.53
C GLU A 351 1.77 16.73 -51.37
N SER A 352 1.15 17.75 -50.75
CA SER A 352 0.55 18.87 -51.50
C SER A 352 1.55 19.95 -51.95
N TYR A 353 2.81 19.85 -51.53
CA TYR A 353 3.89 20.76 -51.89
C TYR A 353 4.76 20.23 -53.03
N SER A 354 5.41 21.15 -53.76
CA SER A 354 6.46 20.78 -54.71
C SER A 354 7.70 20.24 -54.00
N ASP A 355 8.46 19.35 -54.66
CA ASP A 355 9.67 18.71 -54.12
C ASP A 355 10.68 19.69 -53.51
N LYS A 356 10.82 20.89 -54.10
CA LYS A 356 11.70 21.94 -53.56
C LYS A 356 11.27 22.44 -52.18
N LYS A 357 9.96 22.55 -51.94
CA LYS A 357 9.41 23.00 -50.66
C LYS A 357 9.36 21.86 -49.64
N GLN A 358 9.16 20.61 -50.08
CA GLN A 358 9.33 19.44 -49.20
C GLN A 358 10.76 19.36 -48.63
N LYS A 359 11.79 19.59 -49.46
CA LYS A 359 13.20 19.61 -49.01
C LYS A 359 13.55 20.77 -48.06
N SER A 360 12.73 21.81 -48.02
CA SER A 360 12.89 22.96 -47.11
C SER A 360 12.00 22.86 -45.86
N ALA A 361 11.22 21.79 -45.73
CA ALA A 361 10.35 21.58 -44.58
C ALA A 361 11.19 21.40 -43.30
N ARG A 362 10.80 22.08 -42.22
CA ARG A 362 11.50 22.02 -40.93
C ARG A 362 11.56 20.60 -40.34
N PHE A 363 10.56 19.78 -40.64
CA PHE A 363 10.54 18.35 -40.29
C PHE A 363 10.19 17.52 -41.53
N ASN A 364 10.91 16.43 -41.76
CA ASN A 364 10.40 15.36 -42.61
C ASN A 364 9.54 14.41 -41.75
N VAL A 365 8.89 13.43 -42.39
CA VAL A 365 8.00 12.49 -41.70
C VAL A 365 8.78 11.64 -40.69
N GLU A 366 9.97 11.18 -41.08
CA GLU A 366 10.83 10.32 -40.27
C GLU A 366 11.30 11.03 -39.00
N HIS A 367 11.60 12.34 -39.07
CA HIS A 367 12.02 13.12 -37.92
C HIS A 367 10.88 13.36 -36.93
N LEU A 368 9.64 13.53 -37.41
CA LEU A 368 8.48 13.61 -36.52
C LEU A 368 8.22 12.28 -35.83
N GLU A 369 8.27 11.17 -36.58
CA GLU A 369 8.11 9.82 -36.03
C GLU A 369 9.17 9.54 -34.96
N ALA A 370 10.44 9.86 -35.22
CA ALA A 370 11.52 9.72 -34.24
C ALA A 370 11.25 10.53 -32.95
N ARG A 371 10.83 11.79 -33.06
CA ARG A 371 10.49 12.62 -31.89
C ARG A 371 9.28 12.08 -31.12
N LEU A 372 8.27 11.57 -31.81
CA LEU A 372 7.11 10.96 -31.16
C LEU A 372 7.47 9.67 -30.41
N LEU A 373 8.60 9.04 -30.71
CA LEU A 373 9.13 7.92 -29.93
C LEU A 373 9.87 8.36 -28.66
N GLU A 374 10.24 9.63 -28.53
CA GLU A 374 11.01 10.16 -27.39
C GLU A 374 10.14 10.76 -26.28
N ILE A 375 8.86 11.04 -26.55
CA ILE A 375 7.95 11.62 -25.54
C ILE A 375 7.68 10.61 -24.42
N PHE A 376 7.45 11.10 -23.20
CA PHE A 376 7.18 10.31 -21.98
C PHE A 376 8.36 9.58 -21.32
N GLU A 377 9.61 9.91 -21.69
CA GLU A 377 10.83 9.35 -21.07
C GLU A 377 11.33 10.10 -19.82
N GLY A 378 10.62 11.15 -19.39
CA GLY A 378 11.06 12.09 -18.35
C GLY A 378 11.20 11.56 -16.92
#